data_AF-A0A6J6Y338-F1
#
_entry.id   AF-A0A6J6Y338-F1
#
_cell.length_a   1.000
_cell.length_b   1.000
_cell.length_c   1.000
_cell.angle_alpha   90.00
_cell.angle_beta   90.00
_cell.angle_gamma   90.00
#
_symmetry.space_group_name_H-M   'P 1'
#
loop_
_entity.id
_entity.type
_entity.pdbx_description
1 polymer ?
#
loop_
_entity_poly.entity_id
_entity_poly.type
_entity_poly.pdbx_seq_one_letter_code
_entity_poly.pdbx_strand_id
1 'polypeptide(L)' 'MRAVGGPSTYVLGGALNCGKGQPSQVAAVSHGCPAAVFSSINVLNTVSEANS' A
#
# COMPACT_ATOMS: atom_id res chain seq x y z
N MET A 1 -15.10 7.92 -16.14
CA MET A 1 -14.17 8.82 -15.43
C MET A 1 -12.90 8.04 -15.10
N ARG A 2 -11.75 8.37 -15.67
CA ARG A 2 -10.46 7.70 -15.39
C ARG A 2 -9.32 8.73 -15.40
N ALA A 3 -9.27 9.51 -14.32
CA ALA A 3 -8.13 10.29 -13.85
C ALA A 3 -8.51 10.81 -12.46
N VAL A 4 -8.15 10.07 -11.41
CA VAL A 4 -8.39 10.45 -10.00
C VAL A 4 -7.12 10.87 -9.28
N GLY A 5 -5.95 10.66 -9.91
CA GLY A 5 -4.64 10.98 -9.38
C GLY A 5 -4.14 12.34 -9.86
N GLY A 6 -3.13 12.84 -9.16
CA GLY A 6 -2.44 14.09 -9.48
C GLY A 6 -1.55 14.54 -8.31
N PRO A 7 -0.80 15.65 -8.48
CA PRO A 7 0.09 16.17 -7.44
C PRO A 7 -0.60 16.42 -6.10
N SER A 8 -1.87 16.83 -6.12
CA SER A 8 -2.69 17.06 -4.92
C SER A 8 -2.98 15.80 -4.10
N THR A 9 -2.81 14.62 -4.70
CA THR A 9 -3.06 13.31 -4.06
C THR A 9 -1.77 12.58 -3.69
N TYR A 10 -0.62 13.13 -4.06
CA TYR A 10 0.67 12.50 -3.81
C TYR A 10 1.15 12.80 -2.38
N VAL A 11 1.58 11.76 -1.67
CA VAL A 11 2.23 11.85 -0.35
C VAL A 11 3.46 10.95 -0.36
N LEU A 12 4.60 11.46 0.13
CA LEU A 12 5.80 10.68 0.38
C LEU A 12 5.84 10.30 1.87
N GLY A 13 5.59 9.02 2.16
CA GLY A 13 5.76 8.45 3.49
C GLY A 13 7.14 7.81 3.66
N GLY A 14 7.58 7.66 4.91
CA GLY A 14 8.85 7.00 5.25
C GLY A 14 8.78 6.25 6.56
N ALA A 15 9.66 5.25 6.70
CA ALA A 15 9.79 4.44 7.89
C ALA A 15 11.27 4.09 8.16
N LEU A 16 11.64 3.92 9.43
CA LEU A 16 13.00 3.52 9.84
C LEU A 16 13.19 2.00 9.91
N ASN A 17 12.12 1.23 9.64
CA ASN A 17 12.14 -0.21 9.55
C ASN A 17 12.01 -0.68 8.09
N CYS A 18 12.62 -1.82 7.78
CA CYS A 18 12.69 -2.38 6.41
C CYS A 18 11.32 -2.79 5.81
N GLY A 19 10.26 -2.93 6.62
CA GLY A 19 8.90 -3.25 6.15
C GLY A 19 8.71 -4.65 5.52
N LYS A 20 9.76 -5.49 5.49
CA LYS A 20 9.76 -6.84 4.89
C LYS A 20 9.24 -7.95 5.81
N GLY A 21 8.80 -7.65 7.03
CA GLY A 21 8.28 -8.66 7.98
C GLY A 21 9.33 -9.62 8.57
N GLN A 22 10.62 -9.35 8.38
CA GLN A 22 11.75 -10.09 8.95
C GLN A 22 12.14 -9.52 10.34
N PRO A 23 13.04 -10.16 11.13
CA PRO A 23 13.50 -9.62 12.41
C PRO A 23 13.90 -8.15 12.30
N SER A 24 13.67 -7.38 13.36
CA SER A 24 13.81 -5.91 13.34
C SER A 24 15.14 -5.48 12.71
N GLN A 25 15.05 -4.91 11.51
CA GLN A 25 16.17 -4.34 10.77
C GLN A 25 15.95 -2.84 10.63
N VAL A 26 16.91 -2.07 11.12
CA VAL A 26 16.96 -0.61 10.91
C VAL A 26 17.34 -0.36 9.46
N ALA A 27 16.39 0.16 8.69
CA ALA A 27 16.59 0.53 7.30
C ALA A 27 15.65 1.69 6.98
N ALA A 28 16.22 2.83 6.57
CA ALA A 28 15.43 3.96 6.12
C ALA A 28 14.80 3.64 4.76
N VAL A 29 13.48 3.62 4.68
CA VAL A 29 12.71 3.36 3.46
C VAL A 29 11.68 4.45 3.23
N SER A 30 11.34 4.71 1.96
CA SER A 30 10.31 5.66 1.56
C SER A 30 9.39 5.07 0.49
N HIS A 31 8.14 5.55 0.45
CA HIS A 31 7.14 5.19 -0.55
C HIS A 31 6.21 6.36 -0.84
N GLY A 32 5.79 6.52 -2.09
CA GLY A 32 4.78 7.49 -2.47
C GLY A 32 4.11 7.12 -3.79
N CYS A 33 2.81 7.37 -3.88
CA CYS A 33 2.00 7.16 -5.07
C CYS A 33 0.80 8.12 -5.04
N PRO A 34 0.42 8.77 -6.15
CA PRO A 34 -0.86 9.49 -6.22
C PRO A 34 -2.04 8.51 -6.14
N ALA A 35 -3.27 9.04 -6.00
CA ALA A 35 -4.46 8.20 -6.06
C ALA A 35 -4.54 7.43 -7.40
N ALA A 36 -4.72 6.11 -7.33
CA ALA A 36 -4.71 5.22 -8.48
C ALA A 36 -5.95 4.30 -8.48
N VAL A 37 -6.45 3.95 -9.67
CA VAL A 37 -7.58 3.03 -9.85
C VAL A 37 -7.05 1.70 -10.40
N PHE A 38 -7.28 0.63 -9.66
CA PHE A 38 -6.98 -0.74 -10.08
C PHE A 38 -8.29 -1.45 -10.42
N SER A 39 -8.34 -2.11 -11.58
CA SER A 39 -9.49 -2.88 -12.05
C SER A 39 -9.12 -4.36 -12.16
N SER A 40 -10.11 -5.23 -11.98
CA SER A 40 -9.94 -6.70 -12.08
C SER A 40 -8.97 -7.27 -11.03
N ILE A 41 -9.12 -6.83 -9.78
CA ILE A 41 -8.31 -7.28 -8.64
C ILE A 41 -9.16 -8.18 -7.75
N ASN A 42 -8.57 -9.26 -7.24
CA ASN A 42 -9.21 -10.10 -6.22
C ASN A 42 -9.04 -9.47 -4.84
N VAL A 43 -10.15 -9.29 -4.12
CA VAL A 43 -10.14 -8.79 -2.73
C VAL A 43 -10.46 -9.96 -1.81
N LEU A 44 -9.50 -10.32 -0.95
CA LEU A 44 -9.69 -11.38 0.05
C LEU A 44 -10.58 -10.85 1.18
N ASN A 45 -11.70 -11.55 1.44
CA ASN A 45 -12.60 -11.22 2.54
C ASN A 45 -12.18 -11.98 3.80
N THR A 46 -11.52 -11.31 4.73
CA THR A 46 -10.97 -11.94 5.93
C THR A 46 -12.02 -12.60 6.83
N VAL A 47 -13.27 -12.13 6.84
CA VAL A 47 -14.35 -12.76 7.62
C VAL A 47 -14.82 -14.06 6.97
N SER A 48 -14.95 -14.08 5.64
CA SER A 48 -15.34 -15.28 4.90
C SER A 48 -14.23 -16.34 4.93
N GLU A 49 -12.99 -15.92 4.69
CA GLU A 49 -11.83 -16.81 4.55
C GLU A 49 -11.39 -17.40 5.91
N ALA A 50 -11.62 -16.71 7.04
CA ALA A 50 -11.28 -17.24 8.36
C ALA A 50 -12.16 -18.42 8.83
N ASN A 51 -13.31 -18.64 8.17
CA ASN A 51 -14.27 -19.69 8.50
C ASN A 51 -14.28 -20.84 7.45
N SER A 52 -13.30 -20.86 6.55
CA SER A 52 -13.12 -21.90 5.51
C SER A 52 -12.11 -22.97 5.92
#